data_AF-A0A822EU15-F1
#
_entry.id   AF-A0A822EU15-F1
#
_cell.length_a   1.000
_cell.length_b   1.000
_cell.length_c   1.000
_cell.angle_alpha   90.00
_cell.angle_beta   90.00
_cell.angle_gamma   90.00
#
_symmetry.space_group_name_H-M   'P 1'
#
loop_
_entity.id
_entity.type
_entity.pdbx_description
1 polymer ?
#
loop_
_entity_poly.entity_id
_entity_poly.type
_entity_poly.pdbx_seq_one_letter_code
_entity_poly.pdbx_strand_id
1 'polypeptide(L)'
;MKQIIELLESNQIFVLLDMHQDLLSSRTGSYDGIPAWLYDRFPPPDHPYPWPLQSATRVSCYLTEACSHGFQCLYDNTSGATESMGNFWRLVATTYKEHSNVLG
;
A
#
# COMPACT_ATOMS: atom_id res chain seq x y z
N MET A 1 13.19 0.21 -10.47
CA MET A 1 11.98 -0.14 -11.25
C MET A 1 12.23 -0.04 -12.76
N LYS A 2 12.50 1.14 -13.33
CA LYS A 2 12.76 1.30 -14.79
C LYS A 2 13.77 0.31 -15.38
N GLN A 3 14.97 0.22 -14.79
CA GLN A 3 16.02 -0.72 -15.26
C GLN A 3 15.57 -2.20 -15.25
N ILE A 4 14.69 -2.58 -14.31
CA ILE A 4 14.14 -3.94 -14.24
C ILE A 4 13.14 -4.15 -15.38
N ILE A 5 12.27 -3.16 -15.64
CA ILE A 5 11.31 -3.22 -16.75
C ILE A 5 12.05 -3.32 -18.09
N GLU A 6 13.09 -2.52 -18.31
CA GLU A 6 13.91 -2.55 -19.54
C GLU A 6 14.63 -3.89 -19.71
N LEU A 7 15.14 -4.48 -18.62
CA LEU A 7 15.74 -5.82 -18.64
C LEU A 7 14.70 -6.89 -18.98
N LEU A 8 13.49 -6.81 -18.44
CA LEU A 8 12.41 -7.74 -18.76
C LEU A 8 11.96 -7.56 -20.22
N GLU A 9 11.91 -6.33 -20.71
CA GLU A 9 11.60 -6.01 -22.11
C GLU A 9 12.64 -6.63 -23.06
N SER A 10 13.94 -6.49 -22.78
CA SER A 10 15.01 -7.09 -23.58
C SER A 10 14.95 -8.63 -23.62
N ASN A 11 14.28 -9.24 -22.64
CA ASN A 11 14.07 -10.68 -22.55
C ASN A 11 12.65 -11.10 -22.97
N GLN A 12 11.86 -10.21 -23.59
CA GLN A 12 10.49 -10.48 -24.05
C GLN A 12 9.54 -10.93 -22.92
N ILE A 13 9.76 -10.43 -21.70
CA ILE A 13 8.93 -10.69 -20.53
C ILE A 13 8.02 -9.48 -20.28
N PHE A 14 6.73 -9.75 -20.26
CA PHE A 14 5.70 -8.78 -19.91
C PHE A 14 5.62 -8.58 -18.39
N VAL A 15 5.27 -7.37 -17.98
CA VAL A 15 5.28 -6.92 -16.59
C VAL A 15 3.89 -6.47 -16.17
N LEU A 16 3.47 -6.92 -14.99
CA LEU A 16 2.38 -6.33 -14.22
C LEU A 16 3.00 -5.57 -13.05
N LEU A 17 2.69 -4.29 -12.92
CA LEU A 17 3.12 -3.46 -11.81
C LEU A 17 2.14 -3.66 -10.66
N ASP A 18 2.63 -4.25 -9.58
CA ASP A 18 1.85 -4.53 -8.38
C ASP A 18 2.14 -3.47 -7.30
N MET A 19 1.13 -2.68 -6.92
CA MET A 19 1.18 -1.89 -5.68
C MET A 19 0.86 -2.83 -4.51
N HIS A 20 1.87 -3.60 -4.15
CA HIS A 20 1.75 -4.63 -3.15
C HIS A 20 1.55 -4.07 -1.75
N GLN A 21 0.74 -4.74 -0.93
CA GLN A 21 0.65 -4.49 0.49
C GLN A 21 0.24 -5.75 1.26
N ASP A 22 0.69 -5.82 2.51
CA ASP A 22 0.14 -6.70 3.53
C ASP A 22 -0.16 -5.86 4.77
N LEU A 23 -1.28 -6.14 5.45
CA LEU A 23 -1.65 -5.52 6.73
C LEU A 23 -1.58 -3.99 6.69
N LEU A 24 -1.81 -3.36 5.54
CA LEU A 24 -1.80 -1.92 5.29
C LEU A 24 -0.45 -1.19 5.44
N SER A 25 0.26 -1.28 6.56
CA SER A 25 1.44 -0.45 6.85
C SER A 25 2.37 -1.09 7.90
N SER A 26 3.60 -0.58 8.03
CA SER A 26 4.47 -0.91 9.16
C SER A 26 3.87 -0.59 10.53
N ARG A 27 2.90 0.33 10.58
CA ARG A 27 2.18 0.71 11.81
C ARG A 27 1.21 -0.38 12.31
N THR A 28 0.87 -1.33 11.46
CA THR A 28 -0.17 -2.35 11.69
C THR A 28 0.41 -3.77 11.53
N GLY A 29 1.72 -3.90 11.69
CA GLY A 29 2.41 -5.20 11.77
C GLY A 29 3.02 -5.72 10.47
N SER A 30 3.10 -4.89 9.41
CA SER A 30 3.75 -5.23 8.14
C SER A 30 5.17 -4.66 8.00
N TYR A 31 5.81 -4.88 6.84
CA TYR A 31 7.03 -4.17 6.44
C TYR A 31 6.70 -2.79 5.88
N ASP A 32 5.82 -2.65 4.88
CA ASP A 32 5.15 -1.39 4.46
C ASP A 32 4.18 -1.66 3.28
N GLY A 33 3.04 -0.98 3.27
CA GLY A 33 2.06 -0.95 2.17
C GLY A 33 1.77 0.51 1.80
N ILE A 34 0.86 1.16 2.53
CA ILE A 34 0.85 2.63 2.57
C ILE A 34 2.03 3.15 3.40
N PRO A 35 2.63 4.29 3.03
CA PRO A 35 3.72 4.88 3.77
C PRO A 35 3.32 5.24 5.20
N ALA A 36 4.23 5.00 6.15
CA ALA A 36 4.07 5.37 7.55
C ALA A 36 3.64 6.82 7.78
N TRP A 37 4.19 7.77 7.02
CA TRP A 37 3.84 9.20 7.15
C TRP A 37 2.38 9.48 6.83
N LEU A 38 1.74 8.67 5.98
CA LEU A 38 0.34 8.83 5.64
C LEU A 38 -0.54 8.24 6.74
N TYR A 39 -0.19 7.05 7.24
CA TYR A 39 -0.87 6.43 8.36
C TYR A 39 -0.85 7.33 9.62
N ASP A 40 0.30 7.95 9.90
CA ASP A 40 0.47 8.84 11.06
C ASP A 40 -0.40 10.12 11.00
N ARG A 41 -1.05 10.40 9.86
CA ARG A 41 -2.03 11.49 9.70
C ARG A 41 -3.48 11.06 9.90
N PHE A 42 -3.75 9.77 10.09
CA PHE A 42 -5.09 9.28 10.39
C PHE A 42 -5.45 9.61 11.84
N PRO A 43 -6.74 9.82 12.15
CA PRO A 43 -7.18 9.81 13.53
C PRO A 43 -6.76 8.47 14.18
N PRO A 44 -6.35 8.44 15.45
CA PRO A 44 -6.02 7.18 16.11
C PRO A 44 -7.28 6.30 16.23
N PRO A 45 -7.13 4.96 16.27
CA PRO A 45 -8.22 4.06 16.64
C PRO A 45 -8.63 4.26 18.12
N ASP A 46 -9.81 3.76 18.50
CA ASP A 46 -10.33 3.94 19.86
C ASP A 46 -9.56 3.10 20.91
N HIS A 47 -9.06 1.92 20.51
CA HIS A 47 -8.28 1.05 21.38
C HIS A 47 -6.80 0.93 20.95
N PRO A 48 -5.88 0.72 21.91
CA PRO A 48 -4.47 0.51 21.60
C PRO A 48 -4.28 -0.81 20.84
N TYR A 49 -3.36 -0.81 19.88
CA TYR A 49 -2.91 -2.04 19.22
C TYR A 49 -2.35 -3.04 20.25
N PRO A 50 -2.66 -4.35 20.17
CA PRO A 50 -3.36 -5.05 19.10
C PRO A 50 -4.83 -5.39 19.41
N TRP A 51 -5.57 -4.52 20.09
CA TRP A 51 -6.99 -4.77 20.41
C TRP A 51 -7.79 -5.19 19.15
N PRO A 52 -8.69 -6.19 19.23
CA PRO A 52 -9.16 -6.91 20.43
C PRO A 52 -8.30 -8.12 20.82
N LEU A 53 -7.17 -8.34 20.15
CA LEU A 53 -6.28 -9.45 20.43
C LEU A 53 -5.36 -9.10 21.62
N GLN A 54 -4.91 -10.12 22.35
CA GLN A 54 -3.86 -9.97 23.36
C GLN A 54 -2.47 -9.85 22.71
N SER A 55 -2.27 -10.52 21.58
CA SER A 55 -1.09 -10.43 20.74
C SER A 55 -1.49 -10.68 19.29
N ALA A 56 -0.81 -10.03 18.36
CA ALA A 56 -1.02 -10.21 16.94
C ALA A 56 0.30 -10.58 16.27
N THR A 57 0.26 -11.62 15.43
CA THR A 57 1.38 -12.04 14.60
C THR A 57 0.91 -12.31 13.16
N ARG A 58 1.69 -11.81 12.19
CA ARG A 58 1.46 -12.02 10.77
C ARG A 58 0.03 -11.65 10.35
N VAL A 59 -0.70 -12.59 9.78
CA VAL A 59 -2.05 -12.41 9.23
C VAL A 59 -3.07 -11.97 10.28
N SER A 60 -2.87 -12.32 11.57
CA SER A 60 -3.81 -11.92 12.62
C SER A 60 -3.84 -10.41 12.86
N CYS A 61 -2.87 -9.64 12.39
CA CYS A 61 -2.92 -8.18 12.51
C CYS A 61 -4.07 -7.56 11.70
N TYR A 62 -4.60 -8.23 10.67
CA TYR A 62 -5.83 -7.81 9.98
C TYR A 62 -7.04 -7.74 10.91
N LEU A 63 -7.06 -8.53 11.99
CA LEU A 63 -8.16 -8.57 12.94
C LEU A 63 -8.05 -7.50 14.03
N THR A 64 -6.97 -6.70 14.03
CA THR A 64 -6.81 -5.60 14.97
C THR A 64 -7.60 -4.39 14.50
N GLU A 65 -8.15 -3.63 15.46
CA GLU A 65 -8.87 -2.41 15.17
C GLU A 65 -7.95 -1.40 14.46
N ALA A 66 -6.70 -1.24 14.88
CA ALA A 66 -5.77 -0.32 14.24
C ALA A 66 -5.63 -0.59 12.73
N CYS A 67 -5.55 -1.87 12.32
CA CYS A 67 -5.48 -2.23 10.92
C CYS A 67 -6.79 -1.93 10.17
N SER A 68 -7.92 -2.37 10.71
CA SER A 68 -9.24 -2.14 10.09
C SER A 68 -9.58 -0.65 9.98
N HIS A 69 -9.29 0.12 11.03
CA HIS A 69 -9.45 1.57 11.09
C HIS A 69 -8.56 2.30 10.09
N GLY A 70 -7.30 1.88 9.95
CA GLY A 70 -6.40 2.43 8.94
C GLY A 70 -6.90 2.19 7.51
N PHE A 71 -7.43 0.99 7.23
CA PHE A 71 -8.06 0.70 5.93
C PHE A 71 -9.29 1.58 5.71
N GLN A 72 -10.13 1.74 6.73
CA GLN A 72 -11.30 2.61 6.66
C GLN A 72 -10.91 4.06 6.38
N CYS A 73 -9.87 4.58 7.03
CA CYS A 73 -9.32 5.90 6.74
C CYS A 73 -8.82 6.04 5.30
N LEU A 74 -8.18 5.00 4.74
CA LEU A 74 -7.79 4.97 3.34
C LEU A 74 -9.01 4.99 2.40
N TYR A 75 -10.08 4.26 2.72
CA TYR A 75 -11.30 4.20 1.90
C TYR A 75 -12.14 5.48 1.98
N ASP A 76 -12.20 6.11 3.14
CA ASP A 76 -12.92 7.37 3.37
C ASP A 76 -12.14 8.61 2.88
N ASN A 77 -10.96 8.39 2.27
CA ASN A 77 -10.03 9.45 1.85
C ASN A 77 -9.63 10.40 2.99
N THR A 78 -9.58 9.89 4.22
CA THR A 78 -9.15 10.66 5.40
C THR A 78 -7.74 11.21 5.16
N SER A 79 -7.55 12.49 5.47
CA SER A 79 -6.27 13.19 5.25
C SER A 79 -5.75 13.14 3.80
N GLY A 80 -6.63 12.92 2.81
CA GLY A 80 -6.29 12.86 1.39
C GLY A 80 -5.60 11.55 0.96
N ALA A 81 -5.85 10.45 1.67
CA ALA A 81 -5.16 9.17 1.44
C ALA A 81 -5.40 8.58 0.05
N THR A 82 -6.66 8.44 -0.37
CA THR A 82 -7.02 7.90 -1.69
C THR A 82 -6.53 8.84 -2.80
N GLU A 83 -6.58 10.16 -2.58
CA GLU A 83 -6.02 11.13 -3.51
C GLU A 83 -4.50 10.95 -3.68
N SER A 84 -3.78 10.77 -2.58
CA SER A 84 -2.33 10.52 -2.59
C SER A 84 -2.00 9.23 -3.34
N MET A 85 -2.78 8.16 -3.11
CA MET A 85 -2.65 6.88 -3.82
C MET A 85 -2.94 7.04 -5.32
N GLY A 86 -4.01 7.77 -5.68
CA GLY A 86 -4.36 8.05 -7.07
C GLY A 86 -3.29 8.89 -7.79
N ASN A 87 -2.72 9.88 -7.10
CA ASN A 87 -1.62 10.70 -7.61
C ASN A 87 -0.36 9.87 -7.84
N PHE A 88 -0.06 8.92 -6.95
CA PHE A 88 1.03 7.96 -7.16
C PHE A 88 0.78 7.09 -8.40
N TRP A 89 -0.40 6.49 -8.54
CA TRP A 89 -0.72 5.67 -9.72
C TRP A 89 -0.69 6.47 -11.02
N ARG A 90 -1.12 7.73 -10.99
CA ARG A 90 -0.98 8.64 -12.13
C ARG A 90 0.49 8.83 -12.50
N LEU A 91 1.37 9.02 -11.52
CA LEU A 91 2.82 9.16 -11.75
C LEU A 91 3.40 7.87 -12.37
N VAL A 92 3.07 6.71 -11.83
CA VAL A 92 3.53 5.40 -12.35
C VAL A 92 3.07 5.20 -13.79
N ALA A 93 1.76 5.34 -14.06
CA ALA A 93 1.20 5.19 -15.39
C ALA A 93 1.83 6.18 -16.39
N THR A 94 2.00 7.45 -16.01
CA THR A 94 2.64 8.46 -16.87
C THR A 94 4.10 8.11 -17.15
N THR A 95 4.81 7.57 -16.16
CA THR A 95 6.23 7.21 -16.27
C THR A 95 6.45 6.03 -17.23
N TYR A 96 5.54 5.05 -17.22
CA TYR A 96 5.72 3.79 -17.94
C TYR A 96 4.83 3.60 -19.18
N LYS A 97 3.96 4.56 -19.52
CA LYS A 97 3.04 4.48 -20.68
C LYS A 97 3.66 4.12 -22.03
N GLU A 98 4.94 4.42 -22.25
CA GLU A 98 5.64 4.15 -23.51
C GLU A 98 6.35 2.78 -23.52
N HIS A 99 6.38 2.04 -22.40
CA HIS A 99 7.01 0.71 -22.34
C HIS A 99 6.00 -0.35 -22.82
N SER A 100 6.31 -0.96 -23.96
CA SER A 100 5.40 -1.89 -24.64
C SER A 100 5.16 -3.20 -23.86
N ASN A 101 6.09 -3.56 -22.97
CA ASN A 101 6.01 -4.76 -22.16
C ASN A 101 5.28 -4.57 -20.82
N VAL A 102 4.80 -3.37 -20.49
CA VAL A 102 3.98 -3.13 -19.29
C VAL A 102 2.51 -3.33 -19.62
N LEU A 103 1.88 -4.34 -19.00
CA LEU A 103 0.48 -4.71 -19.25
C LEU A 103 -0.51 -3.87 -18.42
N GLY A 104 -0.08 -3.41 -17.25
CA GLY A 104 -0.89 -2.72 -16.26
C GLY A 104 -0.14 -2.56 -14.95
#